data_AF-A0A847GQ83-F1
#
_entry.id   AF-A0A847GQ83-F1
#
_cell.length_a   1.000
_cell.length_b   1.000
_cell.length_c   1.000
_cell.angle_alpha   90.00
_cell.angle_beta   90.00
_cell.angle_gamma   90.00
#
_symmetry.space_group_name_H-M   'P 1'
#
loop_
_entity.id
_entity.type
_entity.pdbx_description
1 polymer ?
#
loop_
_entity_poly.entity_id
_entity_poly.type
_entity_poly.pdbx_seq_one_letter_code
_entity_poly.pdbx_strand_id
1 'polypeptide(L)'
;MTLRGKASGGRFRAGRCRAAARALRIAVAWSVVWHLAGAAASPAEAPADWKFDVLEMKDGRTHRGLVLAEGEEEIEFAEIVRPPGKSMFAVIRPVSPDRVAKKQKLTEPERAKLWARFQQFRNRARIEAGRMEDVPLRKTERNGTVRWAYDGPWFQLESTADESMVRRCVVRAEQIFRAYRQTLPPQRDHRTGMRVVIFGSMDEYLQHLRDAGLQITAPACYSAVQNLVLAGGELNTFSRRLEQTQAQNEEVRRQYRALKSSFSDRLSGLIQQMKERGFSAAQIEQEVKLRSAAWQREYNEALSRLEAARVQNEAAFLTVTDRMFAQLYHEAFHAYVENYVCPQPDVTLPLWLNEGLAQIFEVGHIEGDSLRIDAPDRQRLAQLQKDLRDEQPLKLADVVTASEQNFLEPSSSRAAQRYYLYSWGLAYFLTFEKNLLRSDTFESFLANVENFGPAARFTRLVDMPIAKFERLWRDAILAL
;
A
#
# COMPACT_ATOMS: atom_id res chain seq x y z
N MET A 1 -8.97 -95.16 12.80
CA MET A 1 -9.48 -94.15 11.84
C MET A 1 -8.46 -93.02 11.80
N THR A 2 -7.72 -92.75 10.70
CA THR A 2 -8.13 -92.15 9.41
C THR A 2 -8.61 -90.69 9.56
N LEU A 3 -8.07 -89.69 8.85
CA LEU A 3 -7.08 -89.70 7.75
C LEU A 3 -6.26 -88.38 7.62
N ARG A 4 -5.28 -88.41 6.70
CA ARG A 4 -4.26 -87.39 6.36
C ARG A 4 -4.79 -86.11 5.69
N GLY A 5 -3.99 -85.04 5.81
CA GLY A 5 -3.74 -84.05 4.74
C GLY A 5 -4.56 -82.75 4.83
N LYS A 6 -4.13 -81.63 4.22
CA LYS A 6 -2.90 -81.33 3.45
C LYS A 6 -2.42 -79.91 3.81
N ALA A 7 -1.11 -79.67 3.77
CA ALA A 7 -0.56 -78.31 3.70
C ALA A 7 -0.19 -77.96 2.24
N SER A 8 -0.52 -76.76 1.79
CA SER A 8 -0.13 -76.23 0.48
C SER A 8 0.24 -74.75 0.63
N GLY A 9 1.53 -74.43 0.54
CA GLY A 9 2.05 -73.09 0.86
C GLY A 9 1.76 -72.06 -0.23
N GLY A 10 1.00 -71.02 0.10
CA GLY A 10 0.82 -69.85 -0.74
C GLY A 10 2.06 -68.94 -0.69
N ARG A 11 2.77 -68.80 -1.82
CA ARG A 11 3.92 -67.87 -1.94
C ARG A 11 3.43 -66.42 -2.01
N PHE A 12 3.32 -65.75 -0.87
CA PHE A 12 3.17 -64.29 -0.87
C PHE A 12 4.45 -63.61 -1.36
N ARG A 13 4.36 -62.85 -2.45
CA ARG A 13 5.47 -62.04 -2.98
C ARG A 13 5.71 -60.86 -2.03
N ALA A 14 6.93 -60.72 -1.52
CA ALA A 14 7.36 -59.55 -0.77
C ALA A 14 7.50 -58.32 -1.70
N GLY A 15 6.40 -57.59 -1.89
CA GLY A 15 6.39 -56.32 -2.60
C GLY A 15 7.19 -55.27 -1.82
N ARG A 16 8.41 -54.97 -2.29
CA ARG A 16 9.27 -53.93 -1.70
C ARG A 16 8.74 -52.53 -2.02
N CYS A 17 7.71 -52.09 -1.31
CA CYS A 17 7.33 -50.67 -1.28
C CYS A 17 8.43 -49.86 -0.59
N ARG A 18 9.43 -49.42 -1.37
CA ARG A 18 10.35 -48.36 -0.97
C ARG A 18 9.57 -47.05 -0.91
N ALA A 19 8.95 -46.77 0.23
CA ALA A 19 8.44 -45.45 0.55
C ALA A 19 9.62 -44.47 0.53
N ALA A 20 9.73 -43.68 -0.53
CA ALA A 20 10.76 -42.66 -0.64
C ALA A 20 10.43 -41.51 0.33
N ALA A 21 11.11 -41.49 1.48
CA ALA A 21 11.04 -40.40 2.43
C ALA A 21 11.66 -39.13 1.82
N ARG A 22 10.90 -38.42 0.97
CA ARG A 22 11.22 -37.07 0.54
C ARG A 22 11.18 -36.17 1.77
N ALA A 23 12.37 -35.78 2.26
CA ALA A 23 12.50 -34.80 3.32
C ALA A 23 11.76 -33.51 2.89
N LEU A 24 10.82 -33.07 3.73
CA LEU A 24 9.98 -31.92 3.47
C LEU A 24 10.81 -30.63 3.67
N ARG A 25 11.59 -30.26 2.65
CA ARG A 25 12.33 -28.99 2.62
C ARG A 25 11.36 -27.83 2.42
N ILE A 26 10.72 -27.41 3.51
CA ILE A 26 10.06 -26.11 3.58
C ILE A 26 11.17 -25.07 3.76
N ALA A 27 11.45 -24.29 2.72
CA ALA A 27 12.15 -23.02 2.90
C ALA A 27 11.17 -22.07 3.59
N VAL A 28 11.37 -21.81 4.87
CA VAL A 28 10.62 -20.78 5.62
C VAL A 28 11.47 -19.53 5.64
N ALA A 29 11.07 -18.51 4.86
CA ALA A 29 11.61 -17.17 5.02
C ALA A 29 11.07 -16.58 6.34
N TRP A 30 11.96 -16.14 7.22
CA TRP A 30 11.61 -15.58 8.54
C TRP A 30 11.68 -14.04 8.54
N SER A 31 10.96 -13.43 7.63
CA SER A 31 10.79 -11.97 7.52
C SER A 31 9.73 -11.48 8.53
N VAL A 32 10.14 -10.61 9.47
CA VAL A 32 9.27 -10.10 10.54
C VAL A 32 9.30 -8.55 10.57
N VAL A 33 8.47 -7.83 9.75
CA VAL A 33 7.90 -6.41 9.92
C VAL A 33 7.41 -5.65 8.60
N TRP A 34 6.12 -5.20 8.47
CA TRP A 34 5.50 -3.96 7.80
C TRP A 34 5.22 -3.93 6.20
N HIS A 35 4.17 -3.43 5.42
CA HIS A 35 2.86 -2.63 5.57
C HIS A 35 1.76 -2.09 4.42
N LEU A 36 0.67 -2.55 3.61
CA LEU A 36 -0.29 -3.68 3.12
C LEU A 36 -0.56 -3.80 1.59
N ALA A 37 -0.63 -5.02 1.00
CA ALA A 37 -1.17 -5.45 -0.34
C ALA A 37 -2.17 -4.53 -1.09
N GLY A 38 -2.42 -4.61 -2.41
CA GLY A 38 -2.28 -5.62 -3.51
C GLY A 38 -2.90 -5.04 -4.83
N ALA A 39 -3.06 -5.72 -5.99
CA ALA A 39 -3.59 -5.43 -7.39
C ALA A 39 -4.07 -4.09 -8.11
N ALA A 40 -5.18 -4.06 -8.89
CA ALA A 40 -5.31 -3.54 -10.28
C ALA A 40 -6.47 -2.58 -10.73
N ALA A 41 -6.21 -1.76 -11.76
CA ALA A 41 -7.14 -1.22 -12.80
C ALA A 41 -6.38 -0.39 -13.86
N SER A 42 -6.72 -0.57 -15.16
CA SER A 42 -6.38 0.22 -16.38
C SER A 42 -4.91 0.65 -16.68
N PRO A 43 -4.53 0.86 -17.96
CA PRO A 43 -3.20 1.34 -18.35
C PRO A 43 -3.03 2.83 -18.07
N ALA A 44 -2.72 3.17 -16.82
CA ALA A 44 -2.46 4.54 -16.40
C ALA A 44 -1.07 5.04 -16.86
N GLU A 45 -1.01 6.30 -17.29
CA GLU A 45 0.23 7.09 -17.37
C GLU A 45 0.98 6.99 -16.03
N ALA A 46 2.32 6.92 -16.06
CA ALA A 46 3.12 6.62 -14.87
C ALA A 46 2.85 7.62 -13.72
N PRO A 47 2.69 7.16 -12.46
CA PRO A 47 2.23 8.01 -11.35
C PRO A 47 3.19 9.15 -10.98
N ALA A 48 4.44 9.12 -11.45
CA ALA A 48 5.38 10.23 -11.33
C ALA A 48 4.92 11.48 -12.10
N ASP A 49 4.38 11.32 -13.33
CA ASP A 49 4.20 12.42 -14.29
C ASP A 49 2.87 13.18 -14.09
N TRP A 50 2.84 13.98 -13.02
CA TRP A 50 1.88 15.06 -12.85
C TRP A 50 2.48 16.36 -13.38
N LYS A 51 1.93 16.84 -14.50
CA LYS A 51 2.07 18.24 -14.90
C LYS A 51 1.22 19.12 -13.98
N PHE A 52 1.65 20.37 -13.76
CA PHE A 52 1.03 21.30 -12.81
C PHE A 52 0.89 22.70 -13.40
N ASP A 53 -0.13 23.45 -12.97
CA ASP A 53 -0.07 24.91 -13.01
C ASP A 53 1.04 25.38 -12.06
N VAL A 54 1.80 26.40 -12.46
CA VAL A 54 2.94 26.93 -11.71
C VAL A 54 2.75 28.43 -11.46
N LEU A 55 2.90 28.82 -10.18
CA LEU A 55 2.98 30.22 -9.76
C LEU A 55 4.40 30.50 -9.28
N GLU A 56 5.12 31.35 -10.00
CA GLU A 56 6.40 31.94 -9.57
C GLU A 56 6.10 33.23 -8.81
N MET A 57 6.55 33.33 -7.57
CA MET A 57 6.30 34.45 -6.66
C MET A 57 7.41 35.51 -6.78
N LYS A 58 7.08 36.78 -6.51
CA LYS A 58 8.06 37.88 -6.46
C LYS A 58 9.11 37.72 -5.35
N ASP A 59 8.84 36.86 -4.37
CA ASP A 59 9.79 36.46 -3.32
C ASP A 59 10.66 35.23 -3.69
N GLY A 60 10.66 34.83 -4.97
CA GLY A 60 11.51 33.76 -5.51
C GLY A 60 11.02 32.34 -5.25
N ARG A 61 9.90 32.16 -4.52
CA ARG A 61 9.27 30.86 -4.31
C ARG A 61 8.45 30.42 -5.52
N THR A 62 8.37 29.11 -5.74
CA THR A 62 7.58 28.52 -6.82
C THR A 62 6.57 27.53 -6.25
N HIS A 63 5.28 27.83 -6.40
CA HIS A 63 4.20 26.94 -6.01
C HIS A 63 3.74 26.12 -7.22
N ARG A 64 3.52 24.81 -7.03
CA ARG A 64 3.08 23.86 -8.07
C ARG A 64 1.76 23.24 -7.64
N GLY A 65 0.80 23.15 -8.55
CA GLY A 65 -0.57 22.82 -8.17
C GLY A 65 -1.57 23.07 -9.29
N LEU A 66 -2.72 23.63 -8.94
CA LEU A 66 -3.84 23.88 -9.83
C LEU A 66 -4.54 25.20 -9.44
N VAL A 67 -4.73 26.09 -10.40
CA VAL A 67 -5.55 27.31 -10.21
C VAL A 67 -7.01 26.89 -10.22
N LEU A 68 -7.71 27.06 -9.08
CA LEU A 68 -9.13 26.74 -8.91
C LEU A 68 -10.01 27.87 -9.45
N ALA A 69 -9.74 29.08 -8.97
CA ALA A 69 -10.41 30.33 -9.34
C ALA A 69 -9.39 31.48 -9.39
N GLU A 70 -9.73 32.54 -10.12
CA GLU A 70 -8.88 33.71 -10.32
C GLU A 70 -9.78 34.94 -10.40
N GLY A 71 -9.67 35.83 -9.40
CA GLY A 71 -10.33 37.13 -9.34
C GLY A 71 -9.30 38.27 -9.35
N GLU A 72 -9.79 39.49 -9.15
CA GLU A 72 -8.96 40.70 -9.18
C GLU A 72 -8.10 40.87 -7.90
N GLU A 73 -8.63 40.46 -6.74
CA GLU A 73 -7.94 40.55 -5.44
C GLU A 73 -7.25 39.24 -5.02
N GLU A 74 -7.71 38.07 -5.47
CA GLU A 74 -7.15 36.78 -5.08
C GLU A 74 -7.19 35.69 -6.18
N ILE A 75 -6.22 34.78 -6.11
CA ILE A 75 -6.18 33.53 -6.86
C ILE A 75 -6.37 32.38 -5.86
N GLU A 76 -7.44 31.60 -5.98
CA GLU A 76 -7.56 30.34 -5.25
C GLU A 76 -6.61 29.31 -5.87
N PHE A 77 -5.49 29.03 -5.19
CA PHE A 77 -4.52 28.05 -5.65
C PHE A 77 -4.54 26.80 -4.76
N ALA A 78 -4.82 25.65 -5.37
CA ALA A 78 -4.57 24.36 -4.74
C ALA A 78 -3.10 23.97 -4.98
N GLU A 79 -2.23 24.28 -4.02
CA GLU A 79 -0.85 23.81 -4.01
C GLU A 79 -0.84 22.30 -3.73
N ILE A 80 -0.27 21.51 -4.65
CA ILE A 80 -0.24 20.05 -4.57
C ILE A 80 1.17 19.62 -4.17
N VAL A 81 1.36 19.38 -2.87
CA VAL A 81 2.66 19.01 -2.31
C VAL A 81 2.82 17.49 -2.37
N ARG A 82 3.90 17.02 -3.01
CA ARG A 82 4.27 15.60 -3.11
C ARG A 82 5.63 15.35 -2.43
N PRO A 83 5.75 15.39 -1.09
CA PRO A 83 7.03 15.19 -0.44
C PRO A 83 7.53 13.75 -0.69
N PRO A 84 8.85 13.53 -0.89
CA PRO A 84 9.40 12.17 -0.96
C PRO A 84 9.12 11.39 0.33
N GLY A 85 8.71 10.13 0.24
CA GLY A 85 8.41 9.26 1.38
C GLY A 85 7.30 9.79 2.31
N LYS A 86 6.31 10.52 1.76
CA LYS A 86 5.07 10.91 2.44
C LYS A 86 3.90 10.89 1.45
N SER A 87 2.68 10.68 1.96
CA SER A 87 1.46 10.94 1.20
C SER A 87 1.44 12.36 0.63
N MET A 88 1.03 12.49 -0.64
CA MET A 88 0.62 13.77 -1.22
C MET A 88 -0.42 14.47 -0.32
N PHE A 89 -0.31 15.80 -0.21
CA PHE A 89 -1.34 16.64 0.39
C PHE A 89 -1.57 17.89 -0.44
N ALA A 90 -2.79 18.42 -0.41
CA ALA A 90 -3.14 19.66 -1.08
C ALA A 90 -3.43 20.76 -0.05
N VAL A 91 -2.86 21.95 -0.26
CA VAL A 91 -3.16 23.16 0.52
C VAL A 91 -3.86 24.14 -0.41
N ILE A 92 -5.14 24.39 -0.14
CA ILE A 92 -5.83 25.51 -0.79
C ILE A 92 -5.37 26.78 -0.08
N ARG A 93 -4.77 27.70 -0.84
CA ARG A 93 -4.28 28.99 -0.36
C ARG A 93 -4.83 30.11 -1.26
N PRO A 94 -5.36 31.20 -0.70
CA PRO A 94 -5.53 32.43 -1.46
C PRO A 94 -4.14 33.03 -1.73
N VAL A 95 -3.90 33.43 -2.98
CA VAL A 95 -2.65 34.06 -3.42
C VAL A 95 -3.01 35.37 -4.12
N SER A 96 -2.69 36.50 -3.49
CA SER A 96 -2.93 37.82 -4.07
C SER A 96 -2.14 38.00 -5.38
N PRO A 97 -2.76 38.44 -6.51
CA PRO A 97 -2.12 38.53 -7.81
C PRO A 97 -0.87 39.42 -7.84
N ASP A 98 -0.85 40.47 -7.02
CA ASP A 98 0.27 41.41 -6.90
C ASP A 98 1.59 40.75 -6.46
N ARG A 99 1.52 39.64 -5.72
CA ARG A 99 2.68 38.89 -5.23
C ARG A 99 3.20 37.85 -6.22
N VAL A 100 2.46 37.57 -7.29
CA VAL A 100 2.88 36.63 -8.33
C VAL A 100 3.75 37.37 -9.36
N ALA A 101 4.92 36.80 -9.69
CA ALA A 101 5.80 37.29 -10.72
C ALA A 101 5.43 36.71 -12.10
N LYS A 102 5.08 35.42 -12.17
CA LYS A 102 4.71 34.72 -13.40
C LYS A 102 3.73 33.57 -13.15
N LYS A 103 2.76 33.44 -14.05
CA LYS A 103 1.72 32.41 -14.05
C LYS A 103 1.91 31.52 -15.28
N GLN A 104 2.22 30.24 -15.09
CA GLN A 104 2.28 29.25 -16.17
C GLN A 104 1.18 28.22 -15.94
N LYS A 105 0.06 28.37 -16.64
CA LYS A 105 -1.03 27.40 -16.66
C LYS A 105 -0.73 26.28 -17.66
N LEU A 106 -1.29 25.09 -17.42
CA LEU A 106 -1.30 23.99 -18.39
C LEU A 106 -2.23 24.29 -19.57
N THR A 107 -2.08 23.53 -20.66
CA THR A 107 -3.09 23.52 -21.73
C THR A 107 -4.40 22.95 -21.20
N GLU A 108 -5.57 23.40 -21.69
CA GLU A 108 -6.86 22.97 -21.15
C GLU A 108 -7.07 21.43 -21.13
N PRO A 109 -6.61 20.61 -22.11
CA PRO A 109 -6.67 19.16 -21.99
C PRO A 109 -5.84 18.59 -20.83
N GLU A 110 -4.66 19.15 -20.58
CA GLU A 110 -3.78 18.75 -19.47
C GLU A 110 -4.31 19.27 -18.12
N ARG A 111 -4.89 20.47 -18.12
CA ARG A 111 -5.53 21.10 -16.95
C ARG A 111 -6.80 20.36 -16.56
N ALA A 112 -7.59 19.87 -17.53
CA ALA A 112 -8.73 18.98 -17.28
C ALA A 112 -8.28 17.62 -16.71
N LYS A 113 -7.22 17.00 -17.24
CA LYS A 113 -6.59 15.81 -16.63
C LYS A 113 -6.16 16.08 -15.19
N LEU A 114 -5.49 17.20 -14.93
CA LEU A 114 -5.03 17.59 -13.60
C LEU A 114 -6.20 17.86 -12.64
N TRP A 115 -7.25 18.55 -13.08
CA TRP A 115 -8.47 18.78 -12.30
C TRP A 115 -9.15 17.46 -11.94
N ALA A 116 -9.26 16.51 -12.89
CA ALA A 116 -9.79 15.18 -12.61
C ALA A 116 -8.94 14.43 -11.56
N ARG A 117 -7.61 14.39 -11.72
CA ARG A 117 -6.69 13.78 -10.74
C ARG A 117 -6.74 14.47 -9.36
N PHE A 118 -6.87 15.80 -9.32
CA PHE A 118 -7.01 16.59 -8.10
C PHE A 118 -8.34 16.34 -7.38
N GLN A 119 -9.44 16.23 -8.12
CA GLN A 119 -10.73 15.84 -7.57
C GLN A 119 -10.72 14.39 -7.08
N GLN A 120 -10.05 13.47 -7.78
CA GLN A 120 -9.82 12.11 -7.29
C GLN A 120 -9.02 12.11 -5.98
N PHE A 121 -7.95 12.91 -5.90
CA PHE A 121 -7.14 13.06 -4.69
C PHE A 121 -7.97 13.61 -3.51
N ARG A 122 -8.69 14.72 -3.68
CA ARG A 122 -9.57 15.29 -2.63
C ARG A 122 -10.65 14.31 -2.19
N ASN A 123 -11.19 13.52 -3.13
CA ASN A 123 -12.24 12.54 -2.86
C ASN A 123 -11.68 11.12 -2.60
N ARG A 124 -10.39 10.95 -2.25
CA ARG A 124 -9.74 9.63 -2.07
C ARG A 124 -10.57 8.64 -1.25
N ALA A 125 -11.11 9.07 -0.10
CA ALA A 125 -11.94 8.21 0.75
C ALA A 125 -13.31 7.88 0.13
N ARG A 126 -13.86 8.75 -0.72
CA ARG A 126 -15.11 8.48 -1.48
C ARG A 126 -14.87 7.54 -2.66
N ILE A 127 -13.67 7.54 -3.24
CA ILE A 127 -13.25 6.61 -4.29
C ILE A 127 -12.89 5.24 -3.70
N GLU A 128 -12.22 5.21 -2.54
CA GLU A 128 -12.02 3.97 -1.79
C GLU A 128 -13.38 3.39 -1.34
N ALA A 129 -14.34 4.21 -0.90
CA ALA A 129 -15.71 3.79 -0.61
C ALA A 129 -16.46 3.24 -1.85
N GLY A 130 -16.51 3.99 -2.96
CA GLY A 130 -17.17 3.51 -4.19
C GLY A 130 -16.56 2.21 -4.72
N ARG A 131 -15.23 2.12 -4.79
CA ARG A 131 -14.56 0.86 -5.16
C ARG A 131 -14.78 -0.28 -4.15
N MET A 132 -15.05 0.02 -2.88
CA MET A 132 -15.45 -1.01 -1.89
C MET A 132 -16.86 -1.53 -2.15
N GLU A 133 -17.80 -0.67 -2.55
CA GLU A 133 -19.16 -1.07 -2.95
C GLU A 133 -19.13 -1.99 -4.18
N ASP A 134 -18.29 -1.67 -5.18
CA ASP A 134 -18.12 -2.45 -6.41
C ASP A 134 -17.52 -3.86 -6.21
N VAL A 135 -16.92 -4.20 -5.06
CA VAL A 135 -16.28 -5.52 -4.85
C VAL A 135 -17.30 -6.66 -4.84
N PRO A 136 -17.20 -7.67 -5.72
CA PRO A 136 -18.02 -8.88 -5.64
C PRO A 136 -17.51 -9.82 -4.55
N LEU A 137 -18.14 -9.79 -3.36
CA LEU A 137 -17.87 -10.74 -2.29
C LEU A 137 -18.93 -11.85 -2.22
N ARG A 138 -18.47 -13.09 -2.11
CA ARG A 138 -19.29 -14.27 -1.81
C ARG A 138 -19.22 -14.56 -0.31
N LYS A 139 -20.34 -14.41 0.40
CA LYS A 139 -20.47 -14.90 1.78
C LYS A 139 -20.48 -16.43 1.78
N THR A 140 -19.77 -17.02 2.73
CA THR A 140 -19.79 -18.45 3.04
C THR A 140 -19.82 -18.62 4.55
N GLU A 141 -20.27 -19.77 5.04
CA GLU A 141 -20.25 -20.11 6.46
C GLU A 141 -19.70 -21.52 6.62
N ARG A 142 -18.77 -21.71 7.55
CA ARG A 142 -18.17 -23.01 7.84
C ARG A 142 -17.89 -23.12 9.33
N ASN A 143 -18.43 -24.16 9.96
CA ASN A 143 -18.29 -24.43 11.39
C ASN A 143 -18.74 -23.24 12.28
N GLY A 144 -19.78 -22.51 11.87
CA GLY A 144 -20.26 -21.30 12.55
C GLY A 144 -19.40 -20.05 12.35
N THR A 145 -18.27 -20.15 11.63
CA THR A 145 -17.46 -19.00 11.22
C THR A 145 -17.93 -18.48 9.86
N VAL A 146 -18.34 -17.21 9.82
CA VAL A 146 -18.56 -16.49 8.54
C VAL A 146 -17.22 -16.26 7.85
N ARG A 147 -17.16 -16.53 6.55
CA ARG A 147 -16.03 -16.20 5.70
C ARG A 147 -16.49 -15.52 4.42
N TRP A 148 -15.79 -14.47 4.03
CA TRP A 148 -15.97 -13.79 2.75
C TRP A 148 -14.91 -14.27 1.77
N ALA A 149 -15.33 -14.57 0.55
CA ALA A 149 -14.44 -14.92 -0.54
C ALA A 149 -14.55 -13.91 -1.69
N TYR A 150 -13.40 -13.48 -2.20
CA TYR A 150 -13.25 -12.66 -3.41
C TYR A 150 -12.54 -13.48 -4.49
N ASP A 151 -13.10 -13.48 -5.70
CA ASP A 151 -12.54 -14.16 -6.86
C ASP A 151 -12.01 -13.15 -7.90
N GLY A 152 -10.84 -12.57 -7.63
CA GLY A 152 -10.16 -11.62 -8.53
C GLY A 152 -9.28 -12.27 -9.61
N PRO A 153 -8.88 -11.52 -10.65
CA PRO A 153 -8.12 -12.05 -11.79
C PRO A 153 -6.70 -12.51 -11.42
N TRP A 154 -6.05 -11.89 -10.44
CA TRP A 154 -4.66 -12.20 -10.04
C TRP A 154 -4.56 -13.07 -8.77
N PHE A 155 -5.62 -13.20 -7.99
CA PHE A 155 -5.62 -13.96 -6.73
C PHE A 155 -7.03 -14.40 -6.32
N GLN A 156 -7.10 -15.42 -5.48
CA GLN A 156 -8.24 -15.66 -4.59
C GLN A 156 -7.96 -15.00 -3.24
N LEU A 157 -8.95 -14.35 -2.64
CA LEU A 157 -8.86 -13.89 -1.25
C LEU A 157 -9.99 -14.50 -0.44
N GLU A 158 -9.66 -15.12 0.70
CA GLU A 158 -10.62 -15.55 1.71
C GLU A 158 -10.34 -14.82 3.03
N SER A 159 -11.38 -14.45 3.77
CA SER A 159 -11.19 -13.76 5.04
C SER A 159 -12.30 -14.02 6.06
N THR A 160 -11.92 -14.05 7.33
CA THR A 160 -12.81 -14.03 8.50
C THR A 160 -13.09 -12.61 9.02
N ALA A 161 -12.60 -11.58 8.32
CA ALA A 161 -12.84 -10.20 8.72
C ALA A 161 -14.29 -9.75 8.42
N ASP A 162 -14.73 -8.68 9.08
CA ASP A 162 -16.02 -8.03 8.82
C ASP A 162 -16.10 -7.53 7.37
N GLU A 163 -17.30 -7.52 6.75
CA GLU A 163 -17.44 -7.34 5.28
C GLU A 163 -16.79 -6.03 4.78
N SER A 164 -16.95 -4.94 5.53
CA SER A 164 -16.32 -3.64 5.27
C SER A 164 -14.80 -3.73 5.25
N MET A 165 -14.20 -4.48 6.18
CA MET A 165 -12.76 -4.72 6.25
C MET A 165 -12.30 -5.67 5.15
N VAL A 166 -13.11 -6.65 4.72
CA VAL A 166 -12.77 -7.51 3.57
C VAL A 166 -12.83 -6.72 2.26
N ARG A 167 -13.88 -5.92 2.03
CA ARG A 167 -13.95 -4.99 0.88
C ARG A 167 -12.76 -4.06 0.89
N ARG A 168 -12.38 -3.52 2.05
CA ARG A 168 -11.18 -2.69 2.18
C ARG A 168 -9.90 -3.45 1.88
N CYS A 169 -9.74 -4.65 2.43
CA CYS A 169 -8.59 -5.50 2.16
C CYS A 169 -8.54 -5.96 0.70
N VAL A 170 -9.66 -6.06 -0.02
CA VAL A 170 -9.72 -6.34 -1.46
C VAL A 170 -9.43 -5.11 -2.30
N VAL A 171 -9.95 -3.91 -1.99
CA VAL A 171 -9.61 -2.68 -2.71
C VAL A 171 -8.16 -2.28 -2.49
N ARG A 172 -7.68 -2.44 -1.25
CA ARG A 172 -6.24 -2.37 -0.95
C ARG A 172 -5.54 -3.46 -1.76
N ALA A 173 -6.01 -4.71 -1.71
CA ALA A 173 -5.57 -5.77 -2.61
C ALA A 173 -5.83 -5.54 -4.12
N GLU A 174 -6.27 -4.35 -4.56
CA GLU A 174 -6.47 -3.93 -5.96
C GLU A 174 -5.89 -2.50 -6.30
N GLN A 175 -4.79 -2.05 -5.64
CA GLN A 175 -3.92 -0.89 -5.99
C GLN A 175 -2.40 -1.14 -6.31
N ILE A 176 -1.66 -2.08 -5.67
CA ILE A 176 -0.24 -2.45 -5.88
C ILE A 176 0.16 -3.58 -6.84
N PHE A 177 -0.57 -4.67 -7.16
CA PHE A 177 -0.08 -5.60 -8.22
C PHE A 177 -0.21 -4.94 -9.61
N ARG A 178 -0.91 -3.80 -9.68
CA ARG A 178 -0.69 -2.80 -10.73
C ARG A 178 0.75 -2.31 -10.67
N ALA A 179 1.23 -1.83 -9.52
CA ALA A 179 2.63 -1.46 -9.32
C ALA A 179 3.62 -2.63 -9.49
N TYR A 180 3.32 -3.86 -9.04
CA TYR A 180 4.14 -5.05 -9.34
C TYR A 180 4.24 -5.22 -10.86
N ARG A 181 3.11 -5.33 -11.58
CA ARG A 181 3.07 -5.48 -13.05
C ARG A 181 3.62 -4.25 -13.81
N GLN A 182 3.63 -3.06 -13.20
CA GLN A 182 4.25 -1.84 -13.73
C GLN A 182 5.76 -1.78 -13.45
N THR A 183 6.27 -2.56 -12.50
CA THR A 183 7.68 -2.64 -12.10
C THR A 183 8.35 -3.84 -12.78
N LEU A 184 7.81 -5.03 -12.54
CA LEU A 184 8.13 -6.30 -13.20
C LEU A 184 6.87 -6.82 -13.93
N PRO A 185 6.76 -6.61 -15.26
CA PRO A 185 5.67 -7.17 -16.05
C PRO A 185 5.56 -8.71 -15.93
N PRO A 186 4.36 -9.29 -16.03
CA PRO A 186 4.16 -10.72 -15.91
C PRO A 186 4.50 -11.45 -17.23
N GLN A 187 5.09 -12.64 -17.11
CA GLN A 187 5.23 -13.63 -18.19
C GLN A 187 3.95 -14.48 -18.38
N ARG A 188 2.96 -14.37 -17.48
CA ARG A 188 1.65 -15.03 -17.58
C ARG A 188 0.51 -14.07 -17.24
N ASP A 189 -0.42 -13.87 -18.18
CA ASP A 189 -1.58 -12.99 -18.00
C ASP A 189 -2.80 -13.65 -17.32
N HIS A 190 -2.66 -14.87 -16.79
CA HIS A 190 -3.78 -15.65 -16.26
C HIS A 190 -3.52 -16.21 -14.86
N ARG A 191 -4.59 -16.26 -14.06
CA ARG A 191 -4.64 -16.75 -12.69
C ARG A 191 -4.03 -18.15 -12.53
N THR A 192 -3.06 -18.28 -11.63
CA THR A 192 -2.34 -19.53 -11.34
C THR A 192 -2.93 -20.37 -10.20
N GLY A 193 -3.97 -19.87 -9.53
CA GLY A 193 -4.51 -20.45 -8.30
C GLY A 193 -3.87 -19.92 -7.01
N MET A 194 -3.04 -18.88 -7.09
CA MET A 194 -2.48 -18.18 -5.92
C MET A 194 -3.58 -17.67 -4.98
N ARG A 195 -3.46 -18.01 -3.69
CA ARG A 195 -4.44 -17.68 -2.64
C ARG A 195 -3.86 -16.72 -1.61
N VAL A 196 -4.72 -15.86 -1.09
CA VAL A 196 -4.48 -14.95 0.03
C VAL A 196 -5.54 -15.25 1.11
N VAL A 197 -5.13 -15.43 2.35
CA VAL A 197 -6.06 -15.61 3.49
C VAL A 197 -5.74 -14.58 4.55
N ILE A 198 -6.72 -13.73 4.87
CA ILE A 198 -6.59 -12.64 5.84
C ILE A 198 -7.50 -12.94 7.04
N PHE A 199 -6.92 -13.08 8.23
CA PHE A 199 -7.67 -13.34 9.45
C PHE A 199 -8.12 -12.03 10.11
N GLY A 200 -9.37 -12.01 10.62
CA GLY A 200 -9.99 -10.84 11.25
C GLY A 200 -9.47 -10.49 12.66
N SER A 201 -8.67 -11.37 13.25
CA SER A 201 -7.95 -11.19 14.51
C SER A 201 -6.55 -11.82 14.44
N MET A 202 -5.64 -11.41 15.32
CA MET A 202 -4.31 -12.04 15.42
C MET A 202 -4.39 -13.48 15.96
N ASP A 203 -5.32 -13.76 16.88
CA ASP A 203 -5.45 -15.08 17.51
C ASP A 203 -5.86 -16.17 16.52
N GLU A 204 -6.74 -15.86 15.56
CA GLU A 204 -7.12 -16.79 14.49
C GLU A 204 -5.94 -17.14 13.57
N TYR A 205 -5.12 -16.15 13.21
CA TYR A 205 -3.91 -16.35 12.39
C TYR A 205 -2.89 -17.22 13.13
N LEU A 206 -2.59 -16.88 14.39
CA LEU A 206 -1.67 -17.66 15.21
C LEU A 206 -2.20 -19.07 15.50
N GLN A 207 -3.52 -19.27 15.62
CA GLN A 207 -4.10 -20.61 15.72
C GLN A 207 -3.93 -21.40 14.42
N HIS A 208 -4.21 -20.79 13.27
CA HIS A 208 -4.04 -21.44 11.96
C HIS A 208 -2.58 -21.87 11.72
N LEU A 209 -1.61 -21.04 12.12
CA LEU A 209 -0.19 -21.40 12.10
C LEU A 209 0.11 -22.59 13.03
N ARG A 210 -0.38 -22.57 14.28
CA ARG A 210 -0.22 -23.69 15.23
C ARG A 210 -0.80 -25.00 14.69
N ASP A 211 -2.00 -24.96 14.10
CA ASP A 211 -2.66 -26.12 13.49
C ASP A 211 -1.88 -26.67 12.27
N ALA A 212 -1.16 -25.79 11.56
CA ALA A 212 -0.25 -26.15 10.47
C ALA A 212 1.16 -26.59 10.95
N GLY A 213 1.44 -26.58 12.26
CA GLY A 213 2.75 -26.90 12.83
C GLY A 213 3.80 -25.79 12.68
N LEU A 214 3.39 -24.56 12.34
CA LEU A 214 4.26 -23.41 12.11
C LEU A 214 4.36 -22.53 13.37
N GLN A 215 5.56 -22.00 13.63
CA GLN A 215 5.83 -21.12 14.80
C GLN A 215 6.14 -19.67 14.37
N ILE A 216 5.54 -19.22 13.27
CA ILE A 216 5.80 -17.90 12.68
C ILE A 216 5.22 -16.80 13.57
N THR A 217 6.04 -15.77 13.85
CA THR A 217 5.67 -14.57 14.63
C THR A 217 5.55 -13.32 13.78
N ALA A 218 5.84 -13.44 12.48
CA ALA A 218 5.53 -12.42 11.48
C ALA A 218 4.00 -12.28 11.33
N PRO A 219 3.45 -11.08 11.10
CA PRO A 219 2.01 -10.88 10.89
C PRO A 219 1.50 -11.32 9.50
N ALA A 220 2.41 -11.72 8.59
CA ALA A 220 2.06 -12.51 7.40
C ALA A 220 3.21 -13.45 7.02
N CYS A 221 2.93 -14.45 6.19
CA CYS A 221 3.92 -15.36 5.58
C CYS A 221 3.42 -15.95 4.25
N TYR A 222 4.31 -16.13 3.28
CA TYR A 222 4.08 -16.89 2.06
C TYR A 222 4.51 -18.36 2.20
N SER A 223 3.78 -19.24 1.53
CA SER A 223 4.10 -20.66 1.39
C SER A 223 4.03 -21.07 -0.08
N ALA A 224 5.19 -21.09 -0.75
CA ALA A 224 5.36 -21.55 -2.13
C ALA A 224 4.74 -22.94 -2.36
N VAL A 225 4.95 -23.86 -1.41
CA VAL A 225 4.44 -25.25 -1.46
C VAL A 225 2.90 -25.31 -1.52
N GLN A 226 2.21 -24.33 -0.96
CA GLN A 226 0.74 -24.25 -0.94
C GLN A 226 0.18 -23.18 -1.88
N ASN A 227 1.06 -22.42 -2.56
CA ASN A 227 0.73 -21.22 -3.32
C ASN A 227 -0.18 -20.24 -2.54
N LEU A 228 0.15 -20.04 -1.26
CA LEU A 228 -0.73 -19.45 -0.26
C LEU A 228 0.01 -18.38 0.55
N VAL A 229 -0.57 -17.19 0.60
CA VAL A 229 -0.14 -16.13 1.53
C VAL A 229 -1.14 -16.02 2.67
N LEU A 230 -0.65 -16.02 3.91
CA LEU A 230 -1.44 -15.92 5.14
C LEU A 230 -1.10 -14.58 5.82
N ALA A 231 -2.09 -13.78 6.24
CA ALA A 231 -1.88 -12.54 7.00
C ALA A 231 -2.92 -12.38 8.12
N GLY A 232 -2.61 -11.67 9.20
CA GLY A 232 -3.57 -11.50 10.30
C GLY A 232 -3.31 -10.34 11.25
N GLY A 233 -4.38 -9.95 11.94
CA GLY A 233 -4.37 -8.98 13.03
C GLY A 233 -5.72 -8.29 13.20
N GLU A 234 -5.73 -7.16 13.90
CA GLU A 234 -6.92 -6.64 14.61
C GLU A 234 -7.97 -5.89 13.75
N LEU A 235 -8.30 -6.44 12.57
CA LEU A 235 -9.29 -5.89 11.65
C LEU A 235 -10.69 -5.77 12.26
N ASN A 236 -11.19 -6.83 12.89
CA ASN A 236 -12.57 -6.84 13.43
C ASN A 236 -12.68 -5.98 14.69
N THR A 237 -11.60 -5.92 15.48
CA THR A 237 -11.46 -4.98 16.60
C THR A 237 -11.42 -3.53 16.11
N PHE A 238 -10.87 -3.27 14.92
CA PHE A 238 -10.95 -1.95 14.29
C PHE A 238 -12.33 -1.65 13.70
N SER A 239 -12.96 -2.59 12.97
CA SER A 239 -14.27 -2.36 12.31
C SER A 239 -15.32 -1.87 13.30
N ARG A 240 -15.48 -2.59 14.42
CA ARG A 240 -16.42 -2.22 15.50
C ARG A 240 -16.17 -0.82 16.07
N ARG A 241 -14.90 -0.39 16.18
CA ARG A 241 -14.55 0.97 16.63
C ARG A 241 -14.91 2.01 15.56
N LEU A 242 -14.60 1.73 14.29
CA LEU A 242 -14.94 2.61 13.17
C LEU A 242 -16.46 2.79 13.05
N GLU A 243 -17.22 1.70 13.12
CA GLU A 243 -18.69 1.69 13.10
C GLU A 243 -19.28 2.52 14.26
N GLN A 244 -18.76 2.35 15.48
CA GLN A 244 -19.17 3.15 16.64
C GLN A 244 -18.93 4.65 16.42
N THR A 245 -17.75 5.04 15.90
CA THR A 245 -17.44 6.45 15.63
C THR A 245 -18.19 6.98 14.40
N GLN A 246 -18.52 6.14 13.41
CA GLN A 246 -19.38 6.51 12.29
C GLN A 246 -20.80 6.81 12.77
N ALA A 247 -21.41 5.93 13.57
CA ALA A 247 -22.73 6.14 14.15
C ALA A 247 -22.81 7.43 15.00
N GLN A 248 -21.78 7.71 15.80
CA GLN A 248 -21.65 8.98 16.54
C GLN A 248 -21.59 10.19 15.60
N ASN A 249 -20.76 10.15 14.56
CA ASN A 249 -20.66 11.21 13.57
C ASN A 249 -21.95 11.42 12.77
N GLU A 250 -22.74 10.36 12.52
CA GLU A 250 -24.04 10.46 11.86
C GLU A 250 -25.13 11.04 12.75
N GLU A 251 -25.16 10.68 14.04
CA GLU A 251 -26.04 11.33 15.01
C GLU A 251 -25.74 12.83 15.12
N VAL A 252 -24.47 13.21 15.22
CA VAL A 252 -24.04 14.61 15.19
C VAL A 252 -24.48 15.31 13.89
N ARG A 253 -24.29 14.67 12.72
CA ARG A 253 -24.80 15.20 11.43
C ARG A 253 -26.32 15.37 11.43
N ARG A 254 -27.07 14.44 12.04
CA ARG A 254 -28.54 14.50 12.16
C ARG A 254 -28.97 15.68 13.01
N GLN A 255 -28.32 15.90 14.15
CA GLN A 255 -28.55 17.04 15.04
C GLN A 255 -28.28 18.38 14.32
N TYR A 256 -27.15 18.52 13.61
CA TYR A 256 -26.87 19.74 12.85
C TYR A 256 -27.81 19.95 11.64
N ARG A 257 -28.35 18.89 11.03
CA ARG A 257 -29.42 19.00 10.02
C ARG A 257 -30.73 19.54 10.62
N ALA A 258 -31.14 19.01 11.78
CA ALA A 258 -32.35 19.47 12.50
C ALA A 258 -32.21 20.89 13.08
N LEU A 259 -30.99 21.26 13.53
CA LEU A 259 -30.67 22.62 13.92
C LEU A 259 -30.72 23.58 12.73
N LYS A 260 -30.24 23.15 11.55
CA LYS A 260 -30.29 23.94 10.30
C LYS A 260 -31.71 24.15 9.80
N SER A 261 -32.56 23.12 9.79
CA SER A 261 -33.97 23.29 9.36
C SER A 261 -34.73 24.23 10.29
N SER A 262 -34.62 24.04 11.61
CA SER A 262 -35.30 24.88 12.61
C SER A 262 -34.66 26.26 12.83
N PHE A 263 -33.55 26.60 12.17
CA PHE A 263 -32.92 27.93 12.31
C PHE A 263 -33.79 29.04 11.68
N SER A 264 -34.37 28.79 10.51
CA SER A 264 -35.23 29.77 9.81
C SER A 264 -36.46 30.16 10.65
N ASP A 265 -37.07 29.18 11.31
CA ASP A 265 -38.27 29.39 12.13
C ASP A 265 -37.95 30.18 13.41
N ARG A 266 -36.82 29.85 14.06
CA ARG A 266 -36.31 30.61 15.22
C ARG A 266 -35.99 32.06 14.87
N LEU A 267 -35.36 32.28 13.71
CA LEU A 267 -35.01 33.62 13.23
C LEU A 267 -36.26 34.43 12.92
N SER A 268 -37.26 33.81 12.29
CA SER A 268 -38.57 34.42 12.01
C SER A 268 -39.34 34.76 13.30
N GLY A 269 -39.32 33.87 14.30
CA GLY A 269 -39.90 34.11 15.61
C GLY A 269 -39.20 35.23 16.39
N LEU A 270 -37.87 35.32 16.31
CA LEU A 270 -37.11 36.42 16.91
C LEU A 270 -37.46 37.76 16.25
N ILE A 271 -37.53 37.82 14.92
CA ILE A 271 -37.96 39.02 14.17
C ILE A 271 -39.36 39.47 14.63
N GLN A 272 -40.29 38.52 14.81
CA GLN A 272 -41.65 38.83 15.27
C GLN A 272 -41.66 39.38 16.71
N GLN A 273 -40.96 38.73 17.65
CA GLN A 273 -40.85 39.19 19.04
C GLN A 273 -40.19 40.58 19.16
N MET A 274 -39.25 40.92 18.27
CA MET A 274 -38.63 42.24 18.24
C MET A 274 -39.59 43.31 17.69
N LYS A 275 -40.41 42.99 16.67
CA LYS A 275 -41.48 43.89 16.19
C LYS A 275 -42.51 44.18 17.29
N GLU A 276 -42.97 43.15 17.99
CA GLU A 276 -43.94 43.26 19.08
C GLU A 276 -43.43 44.10 20.27
N ARG A 277 -42.10 44.14 20.47
CA ARG A 277 -41.43 44.97 21.48
C ARG A 277 -41.04 46.37 20.97
N GLY A 278 -41.44 46.75 19.75
CA GLY A 278 -41.21 48.09 19.21
C GLY A 278 -39.76 48.39 18.79
N PHE A 279 -38.93 47.38 18.53
CA PHE A 279 -37.58 47.61 17.98
C PHE A 279 -37.64 48.15 16.55
N SER A 280 -36.74 49.08 16.22
CA SER A 280 -36.61 49.62 14.86
C SER A 280 -36.09 48.58 13.86
N ALA A 281 -36.40 48.78 12.57
CA ALA A 281 -35.98 47.87 11.50
C ALA A 281 -34.45 47.64 11.48
N ALA A 282 -33.65 48.69 11.70
CA ALA A 282 -32.19 48.59 11.74
C ALA A 282 -31.68 47.74 12.93
N GLN A 283 -32.31 47.83 14.10
CA GLN A 283 -31.97 46.99 15.25
C GLN A 283 -32.33 45.52 14.99
N ILE A 284 -33.45 45.26 14.33
CA ILE A 284 -33.87 43.92 13.92
C ILE A 284 -32.88 43.33 12.91
N GLU A 285 -32.51 44.08 11.87
CA GLU A 285 -31.53 43.65 10.87
C GLU A 285 -30.17 43.34 11.50
N GLN A 286 -29.68 44.21 12.39
CA GLN A 286 -28.40 44.03 13.05
C GLN A 286 -28.38 42.77 13.94
N GLU A 287 -29.43 42.51 14.72
CA GLU A 287 -29.54 41.29 15.54
C GLU A 287 -29.69 40.04 14.67
N VAL A 288 -30.50 40.08 13.61
CA VAL A 288 -30.64 38.99 12.63
C VAL A 288 -29.30 38.64 11.99
N LYS A 289 -28.51 39.66 11.61
CA LYS A 289 -27.17 39.50 11.03
C LYS A 289 -26.18 38.91 12.04
N LEU A 290 -26.20 39.36 13.29
CA LEU A 290 -25.36 38.81 14.37
C LEU A 290 -25.69 37.35 14.68
N ARG A 291 -26.99 36.99 14.80
CA ARG A 291 -27.43 35.61 15.04
C ARG A 291 -27.11 34.67 13.89
N SER A 292 -27.30 35.14 12.65
CA SER A 292 -26.97 34.36 11.45
C SER A 292 -25.46 34.12 11.33
N ALA A 293 -24.64 35.13 11.61
CA ALA A 293 -23.18 34.99 11.63
C ALA A 293 -22.69 34.07 12.76
N ALA A 294 -23.30 34.12 13.94
CA ALA A 294 -22.99 33.22 15.04
C ALA A 294 -23.31 31.75 14.69
N TRP A 295 -24.55 31.49 14.24
CA TRP A 295 -24.98 30.15 13.83
C TRP A 295 -24.14 29.57 12.68
N GLN A 296 -23.79 30.40 11.69
CA GLN A 296 -22.95 29.94 10.57
C GLN A 296 -21.53 29.55 11.02
N ARG A 297 -20.97 30.22 12.04
CA ARG A 297 -19.69 29.79 12.66
C ARG A 297 -19.83 28.46 13.37
N GLU A 298 -20.83 28.30 14.24
CA GLU A 298 -21.10 27.03 14.95
C GLU A 298 -21.27 25.86 13.96
N TYR A 299 -22.03 26.07 12.89
CA TYR A 299 -22.23 25.08 11.82
C TYR A 299 -20.93 24.73 11.07
N ASN A 300 -20.11 25.74 10.74
CA ASN A 300 -18.83 25.52 10.06
C ASN A 300 -17.82 24.79 10.96
N GLU A 301 -17.73 25.16 12.24
CA GLU A 301 -16.91 24.46 13.24
C GLU A 301 -17.36 23.01 13.41
N ALA A 302 -18.66 22.74 13.45
CA ALA A 302 -19.19 21.39 13.57
C ALA A 302 -18.81 20.50 12.37
N LEU A 303 -18.92 21.03 11.15
CA LEU A 303 -18.46 20.34 9.94
C LEU A 303 -16.94 20.13 9.96
N SER A 304 -16.16 21.11 10.43
CA SER A 304 -14.71 20.98 10.58
C SER A 304 -14.31 19.91 11.61
N ARG A 305 -15.03 19.82 12.74
CA ARG A 305 -14.83 18.76 13.76
C ARG A 305 -15.18 17.37 13.21
N LEU A 306 -16.27 17.23 12.47
CA LEU A 306 -16.66 15.97 11.80
C LEU A 306 -15.62 15.52 10.77
N GLU A 307 -15.04 16.44 10.01
CA GLU A 307 -14.00 16.13 9.03
C GLU A 307 -12.65 15.81 9.71
N ALA A 308 -12.30 16.54 10.78
CA ALA A 308 -11.12 16.22 11.59
C ALA A 308 -11.21 14.81 12.21
N ALA A 309 -12.36 14.43 12.76
CA ALA A 309 -12.62 13.08 13.26
C ALA A 309 -12.51 12.01 12.15
N ARG A 310 -13.01 12.32 10.94
CA ARG A 310 -12.87 11.43 9.76
C ARG A 310 -11.40 11.21 9.38
N VAL A 311 -10.59 12.26 9.40
CA VAL A 311 -9.14 12.19 9.11
C VAL A 311 -8.39 11.44 10.22
N GLN A 312 -8.73 11.67 11.49
CA GLN A 312 -8.16 10.96 12.63
C GLN A 312 -8.47 9.45 12.58
N ASN A 313 -9.70 9.06 12.22
CA ASN A 313 -10.07 7.65 12.06
C ASN A 313 -9.29 6.96 10.94
N GLU A 314 -9.03 7.63 9.82
CA GLU A 314 -8.20 7.07 8.74
C GLU A 314 -6.72 6.98 9.15
N ALA A 315 -6.19 7.98 9.84
CA ALA A 315 -4.83 7.92 10.40
C ALA A 315 -4.68 6.83 11.48
N ALA A 316 -5.73 6.56 12.26
CA ALA A 316 -5.77 5.48 13.24
C ALA A 316 -5.92 4.10 12.58
N PHE A 317 -6.69 4.00 11.48
CA PHE A 317 -6.72 2.79 10.66
C PHE A 317 -5.31 2.46 10.19
N LEU A 318 -4.67 3.40 9.47
CA LEU A 318 -3.29 3.26 9.02
C LEU A 318 -2.39 2.89 10.20
N THR A 319 -2.31 3.68 11.28
CA THR A 319 -1.41 3.36 12.42
C THR A 319 -1.59 1.95 13.02
N VAL A 320 -2.83 1.45 13.15
CA VAL A 320 -3.12 0.11 13.68
C VAL A 320 -2.79 -0.96 12.65
N THR A 321 -3.23 -0.75 11.41
CA THR A 321 -3.15 -1.77 10.38
C THR A 321 -1.83 -1.74 9.65
N ASP A 322 -1.04 -0.68 9.71
CA ASP A 322 0.38 -0.61 9.36
C ASP A 322 1.24 -1.61 10.20
N ARG A 323 0.67 -2.35 11.19
CA ARG A 323 1.18 -3.67 11.70
C ARG A 323 0.31 -4.97 11.42
N MET A 324 -0.82 -4.91 10.70
CA MET A 324 -1.64 -6.07 10.21
C MET A 324 -1.31 -6.53 8.76
N PHE A 325 -0.69 -5.64 8.03
CA PHE A 325 -0.66 -5.45 6.60
C PHE A 325 0.52 -6.17 5.81
N ALA A 326 1.45 -5.46 5.14
CA ALA A 326 2.42 -5.92 4.12
C ALA A 326 3.87 -6.47 4.39
N GLN A 327 4.19 -7.14 5.49
CA GLN A 327 4.48 -8.56 5.25
C GLN A 327 3.65 -9.12 4.06
N LEU A 328 2.32 -8.97 3.96
CA LEU A 328 1.61 -9.20 2.69
C LEU A 328 2.03 -8.40 1.40
N TYR A 329 2.67 -7.21 1.36
CA TYR A 329 3.24 -6.64 0.09
C TYR A 329 4.52 -7.42 -0.22
N HIS A 330 5.31 -7.75 0.80
CA HIS A 330 6.56 -8.49 0.72
C HIS A 330 6.30 -9.96 0.31
N GLU A 331 5.59 -10.71 1.15
CA GLU A 331 5.11 -12.08 0.92
C GLU A 331 4.29 -12.23 -0.37
N ALA A 332 3.34 -11.31 -0.68
CA ALA A 332 2.60 -11.41 -1.93
C ALA A 332 3.36 -10.86 -3.14
N PHE A 333 4.47 -10.13 -2.96
CA PHE A 333 5.43 -9.88 -4.03
C PHE A 333 6.21 -11.16 -4.36
N HIS A 334 6.69 -11.91 -3.37
CA HIS A 334 7.31 -13.23 -3.62
C HIS A 334 6.33 -14.19 -4.30
N ALA A 335 5.09 -14.25 -3.81
CA ALA A 335 4.03 -15.02 -4.47
C ALA A 335 3.77 -14.52 -5.90
N TYR A 336 3.73 -13.21 -6.14
CA TYR A 336 3.59 -12.66 -7.49
C TYR A 336 4.77 -13.04 -8.40
N VAL A 337 6.00 -13.00 -7.88
CA VAL A 337 7.21 -13.39 -8.63
C VAL A 337 7.13 -14.85 -9.06
N GLU A 338 6.94 -15.79 -8.14
CA GLU A 338 6.89 -17.23 -8.46
C GLU A 338 5.71 -17.61 -9.39
N ASN A 339 4.59 -16.89 -9.31
CA ASN A 339 3.42 -17.20 -10.11
C ASN A 339 3.44 -16.56 -11.50
N TYR A 340 3.97 -15.34 -11.60
CA TYR A 340 3.77 -14.49 -12.78
C TYR A 340 5.06 -13.97 -13.43
N VAL A 341 6.16 -13.77 -12.71
CA VAL A 341 7.42 -13.21 -13.27
C VAL A 341 8.47 -14.28 -13.55
N CYS A 342 8.60 -15.25 -12.65
CA CYS A 342 9.57 -16.34 -12.70
C CYS A 342 8.84 -17.70 -12.55
N PRO A 343 7.93 -18.07 -13.47
CA PRO A 343 7.01 -19.18 -13.26
C PRO A 343 7.52 -20.52 -13.82
N GLN A 344 8.85 -20.64 -13.95
CA GLN A 344 9.59 -21.82 -14.41
C GLN A 344 10.49 -22.27 -13.24
N PRO A 345 10.51 -23.54 -12.80
CA PRO A 345 11.16 -23.94 -11.55
C PRO A 345 12.68 -23.72 -11.46
N ASP A 346 13.32 -23.51 -12.61
CA ASP A 346 14.75 -23.25 -12.83
C ASP A 346 15.09 -21.74 -12.93
N VAL A 347 14.09 -20.88 -13.09
CA VAL A 347 14.25 -19.42 -13.17
C VAL A 347 13.76 -18.79 -11.86
N THR A 348 14.67 -18.12 -11.13
CA THR A 348 14.33 -17.39 -9.90
C THR A 348 15.00 -16.02 -9.85
N LEU A 349 14.40 -15.09 -9.10
CA LEU A 349 15.08 -13.86 -8.70
C LEU A 349 16.26 -14.20 -7.78
N PRO A 350 17.46 -13.63 -7.98
CA PRO A 350 18.51 -13.65 -6.97
C PRO A 350 18.00 -13.05 -5.65
N LEU A 351 18.36 -13.64 -4.52
CA LEU A 351 17.77 -13.34 -3.20
C LEU A 351 17.78 -11.83 -2.88
N TRP A 352 18.91 -11.15 -3.05
CA TRP A 352 19.02 -9.69 -2.85
C TRP A 352 18.03 -8.87 -3.69
N LEU A 353 17.66 -9.32 -4.89
CA LEU A 353 16.71 -8.61 -5.75
C LEU A 353 15.26 -8.96 -5.37
N ASN A 354 15.01 -10.21 -4.97
CA ASN A 354 13.71 -10.64 -4.44
C ASN A 354 13.35 -9.86 -3.17
N GLU A 355 14.23 -9.90 -2.16
CA GLU A 355 14.06 -9.17 -0.90
C GLU A 355 14.08 -7.65 -1.15
N GLY A 356 15.04 -7.16 -1.93
CA GLY A 356 15.18 -5.72 -2.18
C GLY A 356 13.95 -5.09 -2.84
N LEU A 357 13.32 -5.79 -3.78
CA LEU A 357 12.06 -5.35 -4.39
C LEU A 357 10.88 -5.50 -3.45
N ALA A 358 10.77 -6.61 -2.70
CA ALA A 358 9.75 -6.80 -1.67
C ALA A 358 9.71 -5.62 -0.70
N GLN A 359 10.88 -5.17 -0.22
CA GLN A 359 11.04 -4.03 0.69
C GLN A 359 10.70 -2.66 0.08
N ILE A 360 10.72 -2.50 -1.25
CA ILE A 360 10.22 -1.26 -1.90
C ILE A 360 8.70 -1.19 -1.76
N PHE A 361 8.02 -2.31 -1.97
CA PHE A 361 6.57 -2.35 -1.95
C PHE A 361 6.00 -2.15 -0.53
N GLU A 362 6.70 -2.59 0.52
CA GLU A 362 6.31 -2.44 1.95
C GLU A 362 5.80 -1.04 2.34
N VAL A 363 6.43 0.02 1.82
CA VAL A 363 6.14 1.43 2.17
C VAL A 363 5.23 2.14 1.15
N GLY A 364 4.60 1.39 0.24
CA GLY A 364 3.83 1.93 -0.87
C GLY A 364 2.67 2.84 -0.45
N HIS A 365 2.76 4.13 -0.77
CA HIS A 365 1.71 5.10 -0.49
C HIS A 365 0.64 5.11 -1.58
N ILE A 366 -0.60 4.80 -1.21
CA ILE A 366 -1.74 4.88 -2.15
C ILE A 366 -2.03 6.35 -2.49
N GLU A 367 -1.95 6.71 -3.77
CA GLU A 367 -2.34 8.00 -4.34
C GLU A 367 -3.51 7.78 -5.32
N GLY A 368 -4.74 7.80 -4.76
CA GLY A 368 -5.99 7.59 -5.50
C GLY A 368 -6.13 6.17 -6.03
N ASP A 369 -6.08 6.02 -7.35
CA ASP A 369 -6.12 4.73 -8.05
C ASP A 369 -4.73 4.11 -8.19
N SER A 370 -3.66 4.90 -8.08
CA SER A 370 -2.29 4.41 -8.14
C SER A 370 -1.73 4.13 -6.76
N LEU A 371 -0.68 3.31 -6.71
CA LEU A 371 0.20 3.26 -5.57
C LEU A 371 1.58 3.79 -5.96
N ARG A 372 2.16 4.58 -5.06
CA ARG A 372 3.41 5.31 -5.23
C ARG A 372 4.52 4.69 -4.38
N ILE A 373 5.58 4.29 -5.07
CA ILE A 373 6.83 3.69 -4.59
C ILE A 373 8.07 4.43 -5.12
N ASP A 374 7.87 5.49 -5.89
CA ASP A 374 8.89 6.29 -6.57
C ASP A 374 9.71 7.22 -5.65
N ALA A 375 9.59 7.03 -4.34
CA ALA A 375 10.23 7.86 -3.34
C ALA A 375 10.77 6.98 -2.21
N PRO A 376 12.00 7.20 -1.74
CA PRO A 376 12.66 6.28 -0.83
C PRO A 376 12.04 6.33 0.57
N ASP A 377 11.99 5.16 1.21
CA ASP A 377 11.81 5.02 2.66
C ASP A 377 12.89 5.86 3.36
N ARG A 378 12.46 6.89 4.09
CA ARG A 378 13.34 7.85 4.77
C ARG A 378 14.17 7.21 5.87
N GLN A 379 13.65 6.19 6.54
CA GLN A 379 14.33 5.50 7.64
C GLN A 379 15.37 4.53 7.09
N ARG A 380 15.02 3.74 6.07
CA ARG A 380 15.98 2.90 5.34
C ARG A 380 17.06 3.76 4.67
N LEU A 381 16.70 4.85 3.99
CA LEU A 381 17.67 5.74 3.35
C LEU A 381 18.65 6.32 4.38
N ALA A 382 18.17 6.87 5.50
CA ALA A 382 19.04 7.42 6.54
C ALA A 382 19.96 6.35 7.17
N GLN A 383 19.46 5.14 7.39
CA GLN A 383 20.23 4.03 7.94
C GLN A 383 21.25 3.46 6.93
N LEU A 384 20.91 3.42 5.63
CA LEU A 384 21.82 3.01 4.57
C LEU A 384 22.90 4.07 4.33
N GLN A 385 22.54 5.34 4.23
CA GLN A 385 23.51 6.44 4.12
C GLN A 385 24.44 6.54 5.33
N LYS A 386 23.99 6.14 6.53
CA LYS A 386 24.86 6.03 7.70
C LYS A 386 25.87 4.90 7.51
N ASP A 387 25.42 3.70 7.18
CA ASP A 387 26.27 2.53 6.99
C ASP A 387 27.25 2.70 5.80
N LEU A 388 26.85 3.45 4.76
CA LEU A 388 27.70 3.88 3.64
C LEU A 388 28.68 5.02 3.99
N ARG A 389 28.60 5.61 5.17
CA ARG A 389 29.57 6.59 5.72
C ARG A 389 30.46 6.00 6.83
N ASP A 390 30.10 4.84 7.40
CA ASP A 390 30.93 4.07 8.33
C ASP A 390 32.22 3.57 7.63
N GLU A 391 33.24 3.17 8.41
CA GLU A 391 34.58 2.78 7.89
C GLU A 391 34.58 1.51 7.02
N GLN A 392 33.61 0.60 7.23
CA GLN A 392 33.54 -0.70 6.56
C GLN A 392 32.12 -0.95 6.01
N PRO A 393 31.70 -0.24 4.96
CA PRO A 393 30.43 -0.52 4.27
C PRO A 393 30.46 -1.94 3.67
N LEU A 394 29.28 -2.55 3.54
CA LEU A 394 29.13 -3.85 2.90
C LEU A 394 29.34 -3.70 1.38
N LYS A 395 30.12 -4.58 0.75
CA LYS A 395 30.39 -4.47 -0.69
C LYS A 395 29.21 -5.02 -1.46
N LEU A 396 28.89 -4.41 -2.62
CA LEU A 396 27.87 -4.95 -3.51
C LEU A 396 28.25 -6.35 -4.03
N ALA A 397 29.55 -6.66 -4.15
CA ALA A 397 30.01 -8.01 -4.47
C ALA A 397 29.52 -9.06 -3.45
N ASP A 398 29.60 -8.73 -2.16
CA ASP A 398 29.15 -9.60 -1.07
C ASP A 398 27.62 -9.73 -1.10
N VAL A 399 26.89 -8.62 -1.33
CA VAL A 399 25.43 -8.60 -1.45
C VAL A 399 24.92 -9.43 -2.62
N VAL A 400 25.49 -9.28 -3.83
CA VAL A 400 24.98 -9.99 -5.02
C VAL A 400 25.33 -11.48 -5.04
N THR A 401 26.24 -11.93 -4.17
CA THR A 401 26.58 -13.35 -3.97
C THR A 401 26.00 -13.93 -2.68
N ALA A 402 25.24 -13.15 -1.90
CA ALA A 402 24.69 -13.55 -0.62
C ALA A 402 23.74 -14.76 -0.73
N SER A 403 23.89 -15.68 0.22
CA SER A 403 23.08 -16.88 0.38
C SER A 403 21.97 -16.68 1.42
N GLU A 404 21.01 -17.61 1.50
CA GLU A 404 19.96 -17.63 2.53
C GLU A 404 20.53 -17.43 3.96
N GLN A 405 21.68 -18.04 4.27
CA GLN A 405 22.31 -17.93 5.59
C GLN A 405 22.66 -16.48 5.96
N ASN A 406 23.02 -15.65 4.98
CA ASN A 406 23.35 -14.24 5.18
C ASN A 406 22.13 -13.37 5.53
N PHE A 407 20.92 -13.83 5.21
CA PHE A 407 19.65 -13.18 5.57
C PHE A 407 18.98 -13.86 6.79
N LEU A 408 19.33 -15.11 7.08
CA LEU A 408 18.75 -15.93 8.17
C LEU A 408 19.57 -15.94 9.47
N GLU A 409 20.81 -15.44 9.51
CA GLU A 409 21.52 -15.16 10.77
C GLU A 409 20.61 -14.33 11.70
N PRO A 410 20.25 -14.88 12.87
CA PRO A 410 18.93 -14.74 13.51
C PRO A 410 18.40 -13.32 13.36
N SER A 411 17.31 -13.14 12.59
CA SER A 411 17.01 -11.93 11.78
C SER A 411 16.85 -10.59 12.53
N SER A 412 16.96 -10.59 13.87
CA SER A 412 17.30 -9.42 14.68
C SER A 412 18.78 -9.00 14.60
N SER A 413 19.64 -9.75 13.91
CA SER A 413 21.08 -9.51 13.82
C SER A 413 21.41 -8.29 12.95
N ARG A 414 22.38 -7.47 13.39
CA ARG A 414 22.89 -6.34 12.60
C ARG A 414 23.53 -6.80 11.27
N ALA A 415 23.98 -8.06 11.18
CA ALA A 415 24.55 -8.62 9.95
C ALA A 415 23.45 -8.84 8.90
N ALA A 416 22.42 -9.64 9.19
CA ALA A 416 21.32 -9.89 8.26
C ALA A 416 20.59 -8.61 7.85
N GLN A 417 20.36 -7.70 8.81
CA GLN A 417 19.72 -6.40 8.54
C GLN A 417 20.51 -5.54 7.54
N ARG A 418 21.85 -5.63 7.47
CA ARG A 418 22.63 -4.95 6.43
C ARG A 418 22.42 -5.57 5.05
N TYR A 419 22.31 -6.90 4.93
CA TYR A 419 22.01 -7.54 3.65
C TYR A 419 20.65 -7.10 3.11
N TYR A 420 19.58 -7.08 3.93
CA TYR A 420 18.28 -6.50 3.55
C TYR A 420 18.39 -5.02 3.14
N LEU A 421 19.04 -4.20 3.97
CA LEU A 421 19.15 -2.75 3.75
C LEU A 421 19.89 -2.38 2.44
N TYR A 422 20.98 -3.09 2.12
CA TYR A 422 21.71 -2.91 0.86
C TYR A 422 20.94 -3.50 -0.32
N SER A 423 20.23 -4.61 -0.13
CA SER A 423 19.33 -5.20 -1.12
C SER A 423 18.25 -4.22 -1.55
N TRP A 424 17.57 -3.58 -0.58
CA TRP A 424 16.60 -2.51 -0.83
C TRP A 424 17.23 -1.33 -1.56
N GLY A 425 18.36 -0.80 -1.09
CA GLY A 425 19.01 0.37 -1.70
C GLY A 425 19.52 0.11 -3.12
N LEU A 426 19.94 -1.12 -3.42
CA LEU A 426 20.35 -1.55 -4.75
C LEU A 426 19.12 -1.74 -5.67
N ALA A 427 18.09 -2.43 -5.19
CA ALA A 427 16.85 -2.64 -5.95
C ALA A 427 16.14 -1.30 -6.26
N TYR A 428 16.06 -0.37 -5.30
CA TYR A 428 15.50 0.97 -5.49
C TYR A 428 16.23 1.70 -6.62
N PHE A 429 17.57 1.73 -6.57
CA PHE A 429 18.39 2.42 -7.56
C PHE A 429 18.25 1.82 -8.97
N LEU A 430 18.23 0.49 -9.08
CA LEU A 430 18.03 -0.20 -10.35
C LEU A 430 16.62 0.02 -10.92
N THR A 431 15.61 0.15 -10.05
CA THR A 431 14.21 0.36 -10.43
C THR A 431 13.94 1.80 -10.89
N PHE A 432 14.29 2.80 -10.09
CA PHE A 432 13.84 4.18 -10.30
C PHE A 432 14.91 5.09 -10.92
N GLU A 433 16.16 5.00 -10.46
CA GLU A 433 17.26 5.87 -10.94
C GLU A 433 17.92 5.34 -12.23
N LYS A 434 17.75 4.05 -12.53
CA LYS A 434 18.31 3.39 -13.73
C LYS A 434 17.28 2.72 -14.63
N ASN A 435 16.07 2.42 -14.15
CA ASN A 435 15.00 1.76 -14.93
C ASN A 435 15.47 0.46 -15.64
N LEU A 436 16.43 -0.27 -15.05
CA LEU A 436 17.07 -1.46 -15.66
C LEU A 436 16.23 -2.74 -15.53
N LEU A 437 15.11 -2.69 -14.81
CA LEU A 437 14.22 -3.84 -14.57
C LEU A 437 13.05 -3.92 -15.55
N ARG A 438 13.06 -3.13 -16.63
CA ARG A 438 12.04 -3.15 -17.69
C ARG A 438 12.61 -3.75 -18.97
N SER A 439 11.87 -4.71 -19.52
CA SER A 439 12.15 -5.51 -20.72
C SER A 439 13.53 -6.20 -20.75
N ASP A 440 14.16 -6.22 -21.92
CA ASP A 440 15.01 -7.28 -22.45
C ASP A 440 16.29 -7.51 -21.62
N THR A 441 16.80 -6.46 -20.96
CA THR A 441 17.98 -6.54 -20.07
C THR A 441 17.69 -7.38 -18.82
N PHE A 442 16.46 -7.29 -18.30
CA PHE A 442 16.03 -8.05 -17.13
C PHE A 442 15.79 -9.53 -17.47
N GLU A 443 15.15 -9.83 -18.60
CA GLU A 443 15.03 -11.20 -19.10
C GLU A 443 16.40 -11.83 -19.37
N SER A 444 17.31 -11.09 -20.01
CA SER A 444 18.70 -11.51 -20.24
C SER A 444 19.49 -11.74 -18.95
N PHE A 445 19.15 -11.03 -17.88
CA PHE A 445 19.74 -11.20 -16.54
C PHE A 445 19.17 -12.42 -15.80
N LEU A 446 17.89 -12.77 -16.00
CA LEU A 446 17.27 -13.96 -15.42
C LEU A 446 17.66 -15.25 -16.15
N ALA A 447 17.84 -15.18 -17.47
CA ALA A 447 18.34 -16.29 -18.27
C ALA A 447 19.81 -16.65 -17.94
N ASN A 448 20.27 -17.81 -18.46
CA ASN A 448 21.68 -18.22 -18.44
C ASN A 448 22.31 -18.40 -17.04
N VAL A 449 21.52 -18.77 -16.03
CA VAL A 449 21.99 -18.94 -14.63
C VAL A 449 23.18 -19.90 -14.53
N GLU A 450 23.12 -21.05 -15.20
CA GLU A 450 24.21 -22.06 -15.18
C GLU A 450 25.51 -21.58 -15.83
N ASN A 451 25.41 -20.66 -16.80
CA ASN A 451 26.56 -20.17 -17.56
C ASN A 451 27.33 -19.06 -16.84
N PHE A 452 26.70 -18.34 -15.89
CA PHE A 452 27.28 -17.14 -15.27
C PHE A 452 26.93 -17.01 -13.79
N GLY A 453 27.95 -17.05 -12.92
CA GLY A 453 27.78 -16.83 -11.47
C GLY A 453 27.21 -15.44 -11.12
N PRO A 454 26.69 -15.23 -9.90
CA PRO A 454 25.85 -14.06 -9.58
C PRO A 454 26.51 -12.70 -9.85
N ALA A 455 27.77 -12.52 -9.48
CA ALA A 455 28.52 -11.29 -9.74
C ALA A 455 28.76 -11.04 -11.24
N ALA A 456 28.85 -12.08 -12.07
CA ALA A 456 28.99 -11.96 -13.52
C ALA A 456 27.65 -11.62 -14.20
N ARG A 457 26.53 -12.20 -13.73
CA ARG A 457 25.18 -11.78 -14.13
C ARG A 457 24.93 -10.31 -13.79
N PHE A 458 25.26 -9.90 -12.56
CA PHE A 458 25.12 -8.51 -12.13
C PHE A 458 25.96 -7.55 -12.97
N THR A 459 27.25 -7.86 -13.20
CA THR A 459 28.16 -7.06 -14.02
C THR A 459 27.62 -6.79 -15.44
N ARG A 460 26.83 -7.72 -16.00
CA ARG A 460 26.14 -7.54 -17.29
C ARG A 460 24.85 -6.73 -17.19
N LEU A 461 24.03 -6.93 -16.15
CA LEU A 461 22.83 -6.13 -15.90
C LEU A 461 23.13 -4.62 -15.81
N VAL A 462 24.32 -4.26 -15.29
CA VAL A 462 24.75 -2.86 -15.12
C VAL A 462 25.77 -2.36 -16.16
N ASP A 463 26.11 -3.20 -17.15
CA ASP A 463 27.13 -2.98 -18.20
C ASP A 463 28.47 -2.36 -17.70
N MET A 464 28.91 -2.73 -16.50
CA MET A 464 30.20 -2.29 -15.96
C MET A 464 30.70 -3.17 -14.80
N PRO A 465 32.03 -3.22 -14.55
CA PRO A 465 32.58 -3.93 -13.40
C PRO A 465 31.94 -3.49 -12.09
N ILE A 466 31.57 -4.45 -11.24
CA ILE A 466 30.81 -4.20 -9.99
C ILE A 466 31.45 -3.13 -9.08
N ALA A 467 32.78 -3.08 -8.96
CA ALA A 467 33.48 -2.07 -8.17
C ALA A 467 33.44 -0.65 -8.78
N LYS A 468 33.13 -0.49 -10.08
CA LYS A 468 32.83 0.81 -10.70
C LYS A 468 31.38 1.21 -10.43
N PHE A 469 30.45 0.26 -10.54
CA PHE A 469 29.04 0.48 -10.23
C PHE A 469 28.83 0.84 -8.74
N GLU A 470 29.50 0.14 -7.82
CA GLU A 470 29.41 0.35 -6.37
C GLU A 470 29.71 1.79 -5.96
N ARG A 471 30.72 2.43 -6.57
CA ARG A 471 31.02 3.86 -6.34
C ARG A 471 29.88 4.75 -6.85
N LEU A 472 29.47 4.57 -8.10
CA LEU A 472 28.37 5.33 -8.72
C LEU A 472 27.05 5.20 -7.93
N TRP A 473 26.74 4.00 -7.43
CA TRP A 473 25.59 3.73 -6.58
C TRP A 473 25.72 4.39 -5.20
N ARG A 474 26.88 4.25 -4.53
CA ARG A 474 27.14 4.88 -3.22
C ARG A 474 27.04 6.40 -3.31
N ASP A 475 27.66 7.01 -4.31
CA ASP A 475 27.64 8.46 -4.54
C ASP A 475 26.21 8.97 -4.76
N ALA A 476 25.38 8.23 -5.52
CA ALA A 476 23.98 8.58 -5.73
C ALA A 476 23.11 8.39 -4.47
N ILE A 477 23.22 7.25 -3.77
CA ILE A 477 22.47 6.99 -2.53
C ILE A 477 22.81 8.02 -1.44
N LEU A 478 24.06 8.51 -1.40
CA LEU A 478 24.49 9.57 -0.48
C LEU A 478 24.01 10.99 -0.84
N ALA A 479 23.42 11.17 -2.03
CA ALA A 479 22.91 12.44 -2.55
C ALA A 479 21.36 12.56 -2.54
N LEU A 480 20.65 11.48 -2.16
CA LEU A 480 19.18 11.45 -1.94
C LEU A 480 18.76 12.01 -0.57
#